data_AF-A0A958PG15-F1
#
_entry.id   AF-A0A958PG15-F1
#
_cell.length_a   1.000
_cell.length_b   1.000
_cell.length_c   1.000
_cell.angle_alpha   90.00
_cell.angle_beta   90.00
_cell.angle_gamma   90.00
#
_symmetry.space_group_name_H-M   'P 1'
#
loop_
_entity.id
_entity.type
_entity.pdbx_description
1 polymer ?
#
loop_
_entity_poly.entity_id
_entity_poly.type
_entity_poly.pdbx_seq_one_letter_code
_entity_poly.pdbx_strand_id
1 'polypeptide(L)'
;MNIKKKIMSAKGETLNREVHPNWYIDIPGMKTLILGSYPPHEDKRHFEFFYPNKINRFWKILAEINGSALQYFENEKAVEERIAIMNSLKVGVQNLGKVILRKGKSARDLDIQILEFQDILNIISRNPNLERVLLPGISGPSSTYYLFLKYLKLNHIDIG
;
A
#
# COMPACT_ATOMS: atom_id res chain seq x y z
N MET A 1 -15.45 -5.63 15.21
CA MET A 1 -15.29 -4.43 16.07
C MET A 1 -13.79 -4.17 16.26
N ASN A 2 -13.19 -3.28 15.46
CA ASN A 2 -11.75 -2.96 15.57
C ASN A 2 -11.56 -1.93 16.69
N ILE A 3 -11.17 -2.39 17.88
CA ILE A 3 -10.89 -1.51 19.03
C ILE A 3 -9.63 -0.70 18.67
N LYS A 4 -9.78 0.58 18.30
CA LYS A 4 -8.68 1.53 18.12
C LYS A 4 -7.98 1.69 19.48
N LYS A 5 -6.92 0.92 19.74
CA LYS A 5 -6.12 1.01 20.97
C LYS A 5 -5.20 2.23 20.85
N LYS A 6 -5.44 3.24 21.67
CA LYS A 6 -4.56 4.41 21.81
C LYS A 6 -3.39 4.05 22.74
N ILE A 7 -2.19 4.35 22.31
CA ILE A 7 -0.96 4.18 23.09
C ILE A 7 -0.38 5.58 23.29
N MET A 8 0.01 5.93 24.51
CA MET A 8 0.66 7.22 24.79
C MET A 8 2.17 7.10 24.54
N SER A 9 2.76 8.03 23.79
CA SER A 9 4.21 8.13 23.67
C SER A 9 4.84 8.75 24.93
N ALA A 10 6.15 8.56 25.12
CA ALA A 10 6.92 9.20 26.20
C ALA A 10 6.86 10.74 26.20
N LYS A 11 6.37 11.36 25.11
CA LYS A 11 6.17 12.81 24.97
C LYS A 11 4.70 13.25 25.15
N GLY A 12 3.82 12.36 25.63
CA GLY A 12 2.40 12.65 25.84
C GLY A 12 1.55 12.63 24.56
N GLU A 13 2.09 12.14 23.45
CA GLU A 13 1.42 12.18 22.15
C GLU A 13 0.59 10.90 21.94
N THR A 14 -0.62 11.04 21.40
CA THR A 14 -1.48 9.87 21.12
C THR A 14 -1.00 9.15 19.86
N LEU A 15 -0.57 7.89 20.03
CA LEU A 15 -0.33 6.95 18.94
C LEU A 15 -1.58 6.10 18.72
N ASN A 16 -2.05 6.09 17.48
CA ASN A 16 -3.18 5.29 17.04
C ASN A 16 -2.65 4.01 16.41
N ARG A 17 -3.02 2.85 16.96
CA ARG A 17 -2.81 1.57 16.28
C ARG A 17 -3.86 1.40 15.19
N GLU A 18 -3.39 1.33 13.94
CA GLU A 18 -4.22 1.10 12.76
C GLU A 18 -3.97 -0.32 12.24
N VAL A 19 -5.05 -1.08 12.03
CA VAL A 19 -5.01 -2.36 11.31
C VAL A 19 -5.59 -2.09 9.94
N HIS A 20 -4.77 -2.24 8.91
CA HIS A 20 -5.20 -2.00 7.54
C HIS A 20 -5.83 -3.25 6.93
N PRO A 21 -6.93 -3.08 6.17
CA PRO A 21 -7.57 -4.20 5.49
C PRO A 21 -6.62 -4.81 4.46
N ASN A 22 -6.82 -6.10 4.19
CA ASN A 22 -6.16 -6.72 3.05
C ASN A 22 -6.98 -6.41 1.79
N TRP A 23 -6.62 -5.32 1.11
CA TRP A 23 -7.18 -4.94 -0.18
C TRP A 23 -6.59 -5.73 -1.36
N TYR A 24 -5.67 -6.66 -1.10
CA TYR A 24 -5.06 -7.43 -2.16
C TYR A 24 -6.11 -8.26 -2.91
N ILE A 25 -5.97 -8.27 -4.23
CA ILE A 25 -6.76 -9.07 -5.15
C ILE A 25 -5.79 -9.86 -6.03
N ASP A 26 -6.12 -11.12 -6.30
CA ASP A 26 -5.35 -11.93 -7.24
C ASP A 26 -5.61 -11.40 -8.67
N ILE A 27 -4.55 -11.11 -9.41
CA ILE A 27 -4.62 -10.64 -10.80
C ILE A 27 -4.16 -11.77 -11.73
N PRO A 28 -5.06 -12.37 -12.53
CA PRO A 28 -4.69 -13.48 -13.41
C PRO A 28 -3.59 -13.09 -14.40
N GLY A 29 -2.47 -13.80 -14.33
CA GLY A 29 -1.29 -13.53 -15.17
C GLY A 29 -0.53 -12.28 -14.76
N MET A 30 -0.57 -11.88 -13.49
CA MET A 30 0.18 -10.74 -12.96
C MET A 30 1.66 -10.81 -13.36
N LYS A 31 2.17 -9.73 -13.98
CA LYS A 31 3.57 -9.58 -14.38
C LYS A 31 4.34 -8.58 -13.52
N THR A 32 3.65 -7.64 -12.90
CA THR A 32 4.26 -6.61 -12.04
C THR A 32 3.48 -6.45 -10.75
N LEU A 33 4.18 -6.40 -9.61
CA LEU A 33 3.63 -6.07 -8.30
C LEU A 33 4.15 -4.71 -7.85
N ILE A 34 3.27 -3.75 -7.62
CA ILE A 34 3.63 -2.42 -7.11
C ILE A 34 3.41 -2.40 -5.59
N LEU A 35 4.45 -2.04 -4.83
CA LEU A 35 4.38 -1.98 -3.36
C LEU A 35 4.34 -0.53 -2.85
N GLY A 36 3.22 -0.15 -2.22
CA GLY A 36 3.11 1.06 -1.41
C GLY A 36 3.59 0.84 0.03
N SER A 37 3.73 1.91 0.82
CA SER A 37 4.16 1.80 2.23
C SER A 37 2.99 1.36 3.13
N TYR A 38 1.94 2.17 3.19
CA TYR A 38 0.72 1.96 3.97
C TYR A 38 -0.36 2.95 3.50
N PRO A 39 -1.66 2.69 3.77
CA PRO A 39 -2.72 3.63 3.45
C PRO A 39 -2.54 5.00 4.15
N PRO A 40 -3.01 6.10 3.53
CA PRO A 40 -3.12 7.38 4.22
C PRO A 40 -4.16 7.28 5.36
N HIS A 41 -4.16 8.28 6.24
CA HIS A 41 -5.18 8.41 7.27
C HIS A 41 -6.60 8.43 6.64
N GLU A 42 -7.60 7.90 7.36
CA GLU A 42 -8.96 7.64 6.84
C GLU A 42 -9.63 8.90 6.26
N ASP A 43 -9.39 10.09 6.83
CA ASP A 43 -9.95 11.36 6.33
C ASP A 43 -9.36 11.86 5.00
N LYS A 44 -8.35 11.17 4.45
CA LYS A 44 -7.79 11.44 3.12
C LYS A 44 -8.24 10.41 2.08
N ARG A 45 -9.06 9.44 2.47
CA ARG A 45 -9.55 8.37 1.57
C ARG A 45 -10.88 8.79 0.96
N HIS A 46 -10.92 8.78 -0.37
CA HIS A 46 -12.14 9.02 -1.15
C HIS A 46 -12.85 7.70 -1.50
N PHE A 47 -12.13 6.58 -1.39
CA PHE A 47 -12.62 5.21 -1.56
C PHE A 47 -11.73 4.26 -0.74
N GLU A 48 -12.23 3.07 -0.40
CA GLU A 48 -11.48 2.10 0.43
C GLU A 48 -10.64 1.14 -0.42
N PHE A 49 -9.59 1.67 -1.04
CA PHE A 49 -8.62 0.87 -1.82
C PHE A 49 -7.24 1.56 -1.88
N PHE A 50 -6.29 0.99 -2.62
CA PHE A 50 -4.93 1.55 -2.75
C PHE A 50 -4.95 2.96 -3.35
N TYR A 51 -4.00 3.81 -2.90
CA TYR A 51 -3.87 5.21 -3.33
C TYR A 51 -5.21 5.98 -3.38
N PRO A 52 -5.96 6.06 -2.27
CA PRO A 52 -7.36 6.48 -2.25
C PRO A 52 -7.57 8.00 -2.30
N ASN A 53 -6.52 8.78 -2.57
CA ASN A 53 -6.60 10.22 -2.64
C ASN A 53 -6.64 10.65 -4.11
N LYS A 54 -7.70 11.36 -4.53
CA LYS A 54 -7.86 11.83 -5.92
C LYS A 54 -6.75 12.78 -6.40
N ILE A 55 -6.03 13.42 -5.48
CA ILE A 55 -4.86 14.26 -5.79
C ILE A 55 -3.63 13.39 -6.14
N ASN A 56 -3.57 12.16 -5.62
CA ASN A 56 -2.47 11.26 -5.91
C ASN A 56 -2.50 10.82 -7.38
N ARG A 57 -1.37 10.99 -8.07
CA ARG A 57 -1.25 10.72 -9.51
C ARG A 57 -1.12 9.23 -9.86
N PHE A 58 -0.99 8.33 -8.89
CA PHE A 58 -0.77 6.89 -9.10
C PHE A 58 -1.77 6.29 -10.10
N TRP A 59 -3.06 6.43 -9.84
CA TRP A 59 -4.09 5.88 -10.71
C TRP A 59 -4.22 6.62 -12.04
N LYS A 60 -3.94 7.93 -12.05
CA LYS A 60 -3.94 8.71 -13.30
C LYS A 60 -2.86 8.18 -14.26
N ILE A 61 -1.66 7.91 -13.73
CA ILE A 61 -0.54 7.35 -14.51
C ILE A 61 -0.89 5.94 -15.02
N LEU A 62 -1.45 5.06 -14.17
CA LEU A 62 -1.85 3.73 -14.64
C LEU A 62 -2.97 3.77 -15.68
N ALA A 63 -3.94 4.67 -15.53
CA ALA A 63 -4.99 4.85 -16.53
C ALA A 63 -4.42 5.30 -17.89
N GLU A 64 -3.49 6.27 -17.87
CA GLU A 64 -2.78 6.77 -19.06
C GLU A 64 -1.99 5.64 -19.75
N ILE A 65 -1.24 4.83 -19.00
CA ILE A 65 -0.52 3.65 -19.53
C ILE A 65 -1.50 2.63 -20.15
N ASN A 66 -2.68 2.46 -19.55
CA ASN A 66 -3.73 1.58 -20.05
C ASN A 66 -4.49 2.15 -21.27
N GLY A 67 -4.17 3.37 -21.73
CA GLY A 67 -4.92 4.02 -22.81
C GLY A 67 -6.36 4.40 -22.42
N SER A 68 -6.60 4.65 -21.14
CA SER A 68 -7.91 4.96 -20.55
C SER A 68 -7.87 6.25 -19.73
N ALA A 69 -9.05 6.78 -19.39
CA ALA A 69 -9.18 7.93 -18.48
C ALA A 69 -10.03 7.54 -17.27
N LEU A 70 -9.66 8.05 -16.09
CA LEU A 70 -10.43 7.83 -14.87
C LEU A 70 -11.76 8.59 -14.92
N GLN A 71 -12.86 7.88 -14.72
CA GLN A 71 -14.21 8.44 -14.68
C GLN A 71 -14.73 8.57 -13.24
N TYR A 72 -14.27 7.71 -12.33
CA TYR A 72 -14.75 7.65 -10.95
C TYR A 72 -13.63 7.99 -9.97
N PHE A 73 -13.97 8.73 -8.91
CA PHE A 73 -13.02 9.22 -7.92
C PHE A 73 -13.42 8.92 -6.47
N GLU A 74 -14.62 8.40 -6.26
CA GLU A 74 -15.22 8.15 -4.95
C GLU A 74 -16.00 6.82 -4.97
N ASN A 75 -16.19 6.23 -3.79
CA ASN A 75 -17.01 5.03 -3.57
C ASN A 75 -16.54 3.78 -4.34
N GLU A 76 -17.40 2.77 -4.42
CA GLU A 76 -17.11 1.45 -5.00
C GLU A 76 -16.82 1.50 -6.51
N LYS A 77 -17.48 2.39 -7.26
CA LYS A 77 -17.21 2.57 -8.70
C LYS A 77 -15.77 2.97 -8.98
N ALA A 78 -15.15 3.78 -8.11
CA ALA A 78 -13.73 4.06 -8.22
C ALA A 78 -12.92 2.78 -8.07
N VAL A 79 -13.22 1.95 -7.06
CA VAL A 79 -12.53 0.67 -6.82
C VAL A 79 -12.65 -0.26 -8.04
N GLU A 80 -13.86 -0.48 -8.55
CA GLU A 80 -14.13 -1.32 -9.73
C GLU A 80 -13.31 -0.86 -10.95
N GLU A 81 -13.27 0.45 -11.22
CA GLU A 81 -12.48 1.01 -12.32
C GLU A 81 -10.96 0.72 -12.14
N ARG A 82 -10.46 0.77 -10.91
CA ARG A 82 -9.04 0.49 -10.61
C ARG A 82 -8.73 -1.00 -10.80
N ILE A 83 -9.65 -1.86 -10.38
CA ILE A 83 -9.54 -3.31 -10.59
C ILE A 83 -9.51 -3.64 -12.09
N ALA A 84 -10.34 -2.96 -12.89
CA ALA A 84 -10.34 -3.14 -14.35
C ALA A 84 -8.98 -2.74 -14.97
N ILE A 85 -8.42 -1.60 -14.56
CA ILE A 85 -7.09 -1.15 -15.01
C ILE A 85 -6.00 -2.15 -14.60
N MET A 86 -6.02 -2.63 -13.35
CA MET A 86 -5.08 -3.64 -12.85
C MET A 86 -5.12 -4.94 -13.68
N ASN A 87 -6.31 -5.42 -13.99
CA ASN A 87 -6.50 -6.64 -14.79
C ASN A 87 -6.03 -6.48 -16.22
N SER A 88 -6.29 -5.33 -16.84
CA SER A 88 -5.85 -5.00 -18.19
C SER A 88 -4.33 -4.94 -18.29
N LEU A 89 -3.68 -4.27 -17.35
CA LEU A 89 -2.22 -4.09 -17.31
C LEU A 89 -1.45 -5.29 -16.74
N LYS A 90 -2.13 -6.29 -16.16
CA LYS A 90 -1.51 -7.39 -15.42
C LYS A 90 -0.64 -6.90 -14.25
N VAL A 91 -1.16 -5.91 -13.53
CA VAL A 91 -0.48 -5.25 -12.41
C VAL A 91 -1.23 -5.51 -11.11
N GLY A 92 -0.54 -6.06 -10.11
CA GLY A 92 -1.00 -6.10 -8.72
C GLY A 92 -0.51 -4.90 -7.92
N VAL A 93 -1.25 -4.55 -6.87
CA VAL A 93 -0.87 -3.51 -5.92
C VAL A 93 -1.05 -4.04 -4.51
N GLN A 94 -0.10 -3.75 -3.62
CA GLN A 94 -0.19 -4.04 -2.19
C GLN A 94 0.57 -2.99 -1.38
N ASN A 95 0.21 -2.79 -0.12
CA ASN A 95 1.01 -2.01 0.83
C ASN A 95 1.89 -2.93 1.70
N LEU A 96 3.06 -2.45 2.12
CA LEU A 96 3.93 -3.18 3.02
C LEU A 96 3.39 -3.28 4.45
N GLY A 97 2.84 -2.19 4.99
CA GLY A 97 2.34 -2.13 6.36
C GLY A 97 0.94 -2.73 6.51
N LYS A 98 0.82 -3.78 7.33
CA LYS A 98 -0.46 -4.37 7.76
C LYS A 98 -0.97 -3.70 9.03
N VAL A 99 -0.10 -3.55 10.02
CA VAL A 99 -0.39 -2.86 11.28
C VAL A 99 0.62 -1.75 11.48
N ILE A 100 0.12 -0.54 11.75
CA ILE A 100 0.97 0.63 12.00
C ILE A 100 0.60 1.32 13.31
N LEU A 101 1.55 2.07 13.87
CA LEU A 101 1.29 3.14 14.82
C LEU A 101 1.42 4.47 14.09
N ARG A 102 0.40 5.31 14.16
CA ARG A 102 0.41 6.67 13.63
C ARG A 102 0.24 7.68 14.77
N LYS A 103 1.08 8.70 14.81
CA LYS A 103 0.87 9.84 15.69
C LYS A 103 -0.26 10.72 15.17
N GLY A 104 -1.37 10.78 15.91
CA GLY A 104 -2.56 11.52 15.53
C GLY A 104 -3.03 11.18 14.11
N LYS A 105 -3.08 12.18 13.23
CA LYS A 105 -3.43 12.07 11.80
C LYS A 105 -2.25 12.35 10.87
N SER A 106 -1.02 12.28 11.38
CA SER A 106 0.16 12.70 10.63
C SER A 106 0.36 11.88 9.36
N ALA A 107 0.78 12.56 8.29
CA ALA A 107 1.24 11.95 7.04
C ALA A 107 2.77 11.91 6.96
N ARG A 108 3.48 12.43 7.97
CA ARG A 108 4.96 12.42 7.98
C ARG A 108 5.45 11.02 8.32
N ASP A 109 6.42 10.57 7.56
CA ASP A 109 7.01 9.25 7.71
C ASP A 109 7.61 8.97 9.10
N LEU A 110 8.22 9.98 9.74
CA LEU A 110 8.78 9.86 11.08
C LEU A 110 7.73 9.69 12.19
N ASP A 111 6.47 9.99 11.89
CA ASP A 111 5.35 9.89 12.81
C ASP A 111 4.59 8.55 12.65
N ILE A 112 5.10 7.65 11.80
CA ILE A 112 4.45 6.38 11.45
C ILE A 112 5.45 5.23 11.58
N GLN A 113 5.06 4.19 12.31
CA GLN A 113 5.84 2.98 12.48
C GLN A 113 5.05 1.75 12.03
N ILE A 114 5.64 0.93 11.15
CA ILE A 114 5.09 -0.39 10.83
C ILE A 114 5.44 -1.36 11.98
N LEU A 115 4.42 -1.99 12.54
CA LEU A 115 4.52 -3.06 13.55
C LEU A 115 4.45 -4.44 12.91
N GLU A 116 3.60 -4.62 11.90
CA GLU A 116 3.40 -5.88 11.21
C GLU A 116 3.35 -5.61 9.70
N PHE A 117 4.05 -6.41 8.92
CA PHE A 117 4.02 -6.35 7.46
C PHE A 117 2.91 -7.22 6.87
N GLN A 118 2.47 -6.90 5.66
CA GLN A 118 1.69 -7.81 4.83
C GLN A 118 2.57 -8.97 4.33
N ASP A 119 1.95 -10.09 3.99
CA ASP A 119 2.65 -11.27 3.48
C ASP A 119 2.93 -11.15 1.97
N ILE A 120 3.97 -10.38 1.65
CA ILE A 120 4.39 -10.12 0.26
C ILE A 120 5.00 -11.36 -0.38
N LEU A 121 5.74 -12.19 0.36
CA LEU A 121 6.34 -13.41 -0.17
C LEU A 121 5.29 -14.42 -0.61
N ASN A 122 4.19 -14.56 0.12
CA ASN A 122 3.07 -15.38 -0.32
C ASN A 122 2.34 -14.81 -1.55
N ILE A 123 2.35 -13.49 -1.75
CA ILE A 123 1.86 -12.90 -3.00
C ILE A 123 2.79 -13.27 -4.16
N ILE A 124 4.10 -13.13 -3.97
CA ILE A 124 5.12 -13.45 -4.98
C ILE A 124 5.06 -14.94 -5.35
N SER A 125 5.03 -15.84 -4.36
CA SER A 125 5.05 -17.30 -4.60
C SER A 125 3.83 -17.82 -5.37
N ARG A 126 2.66 -17.21 -5.16
CA ARG A 126 1.41 -17.60 -5.84
C ARG A 126 1.27 -17.05 -7.26
N ASN A 127 2.21 -16.20 -7.71
CA ASN A 127 2.15 -15.55 -9.02
C ASN A 127 3.37 -15.95 -9.87
N PRO A 128 3.34 -17.14 -10.52
CA PRO A 128 4.50 -17.65 -11.27
C PRO A 128 4.89 -16.82 -12.49
N ASN A 129 3.99 -15.95 -12.99
CA ASN A 129 4.25 -15.04 -14.11
C ASN A 129 4.83 -13.69 -13.66
N LEU A 130 5.06 -13.49 -12.35
CA LEU A 130 5.56 -12.23 -11.83
C LEU A 130 7.01 -12.02 -12.27
N GLU A 131 7.24 -10.97 -13.04
CA GLU A 131 8.56 -10.63 -13.58
C GLU A 131 9.26 -9.58 -12.72
N ARG A 132 8.50 -8.66 -12.10
CA ARG A 132 9.06 -7.49 -11.41
C ARG A 132 8.26 -7.06 -10.19
N VAL A 133 8.98 -6.58 -9.17
CA VAL A 133 8.43 -5.81 -8.05
C VAL A 133 8.85 -4.35 -8.20
N LEU A 134 7.88 -3.44 -8.22
CA LEU A 134 8.11 -2.01 -8.39
C LEU A 134 7.93 -1.29 -7.06
N LEU A 135 8.93 -0.49 -6.69
CA LEU A 135 8.99 0.28 -5.44
C LEU A 135 8.92 1.79 -5.78
N PRO A 136 7.76 2.46 -5.65
CA PRO A 136 7.59 3.83 -6.13
C PRO A 136 8.36 4.90 -5.36
N GLY A 137 8.81 4.60 -4.14
CA GLY A 137 9.55 5.52 -3.28
C GLY A 137 10.95 5.01 -2.99
N ILE A 138 11.96 5.83 -3.27
CA ILE A 138 13.38 5.49 -3.05
C ILE A 138 14.08 6.38 -2.02
N SER A 139 13.51 7.54 -1.66
CA SER A 139 14.15 8.52 -0.77
C SER A 139 13.65 8.42 0.67
N GLY A 140 14.59 8.42 1.63
CA GLY A 140 14.31 8.41 3.07
C GLY A 140 14.05 7.01 3.66
N PRO A 141 14.24 6.82 4.97
CA PRO A 141 14.21 5.50 5.62
C PRO A 141 12.83 4.81 5.61
N SER A 142 11.76 5.56 5.33
CA SER A 142 10.40 5.04 5.22
C SER A 142 9.93 4.88 3.77
N SER A 143 10.84 5.02 2.80
CA SER A 143 10.56 4.74 1.40
C SER A 143 10.19 3.29 1.19
N THR A 144 9.43 2.99 0.14
CA THR A 144 9.03 1.62 -0.16
C THR A 144 10.22 0.72 -0.43
N TYR A 145 11.34 1.28 -0.95
CA TYR A 145 12.61 0.59 -1.06
C TYR A 145 13.15 0.10 0.29
N TYR A 146 13.40 1.00 1.25
CA TYR A 146 13.98 0.61 2.54
C TYR A 146 13.03 -0.24 3.38
N LEU A 147 11.72 0.01 3.30
CA LEU A 147 10.72 -0.82 3.95
C LEU A 147 10.70 -2.25 3.38
N PHE A 148 10.86 -2.40 2.06
CA PHE A 148 10.92 -3.72 1.44
C PHE A 148 12.22 -4.45 1.80
N LEU A 149 13.38 -3.76 1.82
CA LEU A 149 14.63 -4.35 2.32
C LEU A 149 14.51 -4.83 3.77
N LYS A 150 13.91 -4.01 4.64
CA LYS A 150 13.63 -4.39 6.02
C LYS A 150 12.72 -5.62 6.09
N TYR A 151 11.68 -5.66 5.25
CA TYR A 151 10.79 -6.81 5.15
C TYR A 151 11.55 -8.09 4.74
N LEU A 152 12.38 -8.03 3.70
CA LEU A 152 13.18 -9.18 3.25
C LEU A 152 14.12 -9.68 4.36
N LYS A 153 14.85 -8.77 5.01
CA LYS A 153 15.74 -9.11 6.13
C LYS A 153 15.00 -9.79 7.29
N LEU A 154 13.80 -9.32 7.64
CA LEU A 154 12.96 -9.93 8.68
C LEU A 154 12.46 -11.32 8.30
N ASN A 155 12.40 -11.63 7.00
CA ASN A 155 12.05 -12.95 6.48
C ASN A 155 13.29 -13.76 6.07
N HIS A 156 14.49 -13.37 6.52
CA HIS A 156 15.75 -14.06 6.24
C HIS A 156 16.05 -14.22 4.74
N ILE A 157 15.60 -13.27 3.92
CA ILE A 157 15.95 -13.19 2.51
C ILE A 157 17.06 -12.17 2.33
N ASP A 158 18.16 -12.63 1.74
CA ASP A 158 19.27 -11.79 1.33
C ASP A 158 19.16 -11.47 -0.16
N ILE A 159 19.26 -10.19 -0.49
CA ILE A 159 19.37 -9.70 -1.87
C ILE A 159 20.66 -8.91 -1.91
N GLY A 160 21.73 -9.60 -2.31
CA GLY A 160 23.12 -9.17 -2.17
C GLY A 160 23.47 -7.80 -2.73
#